data_AF-A0ABD4YMT0-F1
#
_entry.id   AF-A0ABD4YMT0-F1
#
_cell.length_a   1.000
_cell.length_b   1.000
_cell.length_c   1.000
_cell.angle_alpha   90.00
_cell.angle_beta   90.00
_cell.angle_gamma   90.00
#
_symmetry.space_group_name_H-M   'P 1'
#
loop_
_entity.id
_entity.type
_entity.pdbx_description
1 polymer ?
#
loop_
_entity_poly.entity_id
_entity_poly.type
_entity_poly.pdbx_seq_one_letter_code
_entity_poly.pdbx_strand_id
1 'polypeptide(L)'
;MRGFYAFPSGTVKPRRQFFRSPWPGHRAAAMLAHAHDLVATSRDFRNRLFHHEPAWKRYGVLSEPDALQHLREKIGKVESLLALIHPENLRLLQANGLLRDAHRACSSAEIRRFQHLARTHQVNSMDDLTAPAACCARENTILAAQTPQRPQQRFLIRSP
;
A
#
# COMPACT_ATOMS: atom_id res chain seq x y z
N MET A 1 30.67 -37.89 -32.89
CA MET A 1 29.33 -37.38 -33.29
C MET A 1 28.37 -38.55 -33.46
N ARG A 2 27.48 -38.80 -32.49
CA ARG A 2 26.18 -39.47 -32.70
C ARG A 2 25.24 -38.96 -31.60
N GLY A 3 24.34 -38.05 -31.97
CA GLY A 3 23.30 -37.53 -31.10
C GLY A 3 21.96 -38.12 -31.53
N PHE A 4 21.51 -39.14 -30.81
CA PHE A 4 20.11 -39.56 -30.77
C PHE A 4 19.67 -39.35 -29.32
N TYR A 5 18.87 -38.32 -29.07
CA TYR A 5 18.20 -38.15 -27.77
C TYR A 5 16.96 -39.05 -27.76
N ALA A 6 17.10 -40.22 -27.14
CA ALA A 6 15.99 -41.01 -26.65
C ALA A 6 15.40 -40.29 -25.43
N PHE A 7 14.08 -40.08 -25.39
CA PHE A 7 13.37 -39.65 -24.20
C PHE A 7 13.37 -40.80 -23.17
N PRO A 8 13.96 -40.64 -21.97
CA PRO A 8 13.73 -41.59 -20.90
C PRO A 8 12.50 -41.14 -20.09
N SER A 9 11.59 -42.08 -19.90
CA SER A 9 10.44 -42.03 -19.00
C SER A 9 10.82 -41.49 -17.63
N GLY A 10 10.54 -40.22 -17.39
CA GLY A 10 10.81 -39.53 -16.13
C GLY A 10 9.50 -39.17 -15.44
N THR A 11 9.25 -39.75 -14.27
CA THR A 11 8.26 -39.26 -13.31
C THR A 11 8.51 -37.77 -13.04
N VAL A 12 7.60 -36.91 -13.49
CA VAL A 12 7.66 -35.47 -13.25
C VAL A 12 7.42 -35.24 -11.75
N LYS A 13 8.49 -35.01 -10.99
CA LYS A 13 8.38 -34.47 -9.64
C LYS A 13 7.69 -33.12 -9.73
N PRO A 14 6.60 -32.85 -8.99
CA PRO A 14 5.97 -31.54 -9.03
C PRO A 14 6.97 -30.52 -8.47
N ARG A 15 7.33 -29.51 -9.28
CA ARG A 15 8.13 -28.34 -8.88
C ARG A 15 7.37 -27.54 -7.82
N ARG A 16 7.42 -28.00 -6.56
CA ARG A 16 6.77 -27.38 -5.39
C ARG A 16 7.53 -26.18 -4.79
N GLN A 17 8.52 -25.62 -5.49
CA GLN A 17 9.51 -24.74 -4.85
C GLN A 17 9.51 -23.26 -5.29
N PHE A 18 8.72 -22.88 -6.30
CA PHE A 18 8.72 -21.50 -6.80
C PHE A 18 7.75 -20.56 -6.07
N PHE A 19 6.75 -21.12 -5.37
CA PHE A 19 5.75 -20.32 -4.66
C PHE A 19 5.76 -20.67 -3.18
N ARG A 20 6.32 -19.78 -2.37
CA ARG A 20 6.49 -19.92 -0.91
C ARG A 20 5.38 -19.21 -0.11
N SER A 21 4.29 -18.85 -0.77
CA SER A 21 3.26 -17.97 -0.23
C SER A 21 2.12 -18.76 0.47
N PRO A 22 1.43 -18.17 1.47
CA PRO A 22 0.20 -18.75 2.01
C PRO A 22 -0.89 -18.86 0.93
N TRP A 23 -1.17 -20.09 0.52
CA TRP A 23 -2.19 -20.38 -0.48
C TRP A 23 -3.59 -20.31 0.14
N PRO A 24 -4.59 -19.71 -0.55
CA PRO A 24 -5.97 -19.64 -0.06
C PRO A 24 -6.67 -21.01 -0.06
N GLY A 25 -6.08 -22.03 -0.70
CA GLY A 25 -6.57 -23.41 -0.69
C GLY A 25 -5.70 -24.34 -1.54
N HIS A 26 -5.91 -25.65 -1.41
CA HIS A 26 -5.13 -26.68 -2.11
C HIS A 26 -5.62 -26.99 -3.53
N ARG A 27 -6.74 -26.39 -3.97
CA ARG A 27 -7.32 -26.62 -5.30
C ARG A 27 -6.80 -25.58 -6.31
N ALA A 28 -6.17 -26.04 -7.37
CA ALA A 28 -5.60 -25.18 -8.41
C ALA A 28 -6.61 -24.23 -9.07
N ALA A 29 -7.85 -24.69 -9.29
CA ALA A 29 -8.91 -23.86 -9.87
C ALA A 29 -9.32 -22.70 -8.95
N ALA A 30 -9.45 -22.96 -7.65
CA ALA A 30 -9.77 -21.93 -6.66
C ALA A 30 -8.64 -20.89 -6.52
N MET A 31 -7.40 -21.35 -6.61
CA MET A 31 -6.21 -20.49 -6.62
C MET A 31 -6.17 -19.59 -7.86
N LEU A 32 -6.39 -20.16 -9.05
CA LEU A 32 -6.40 -19.39 -10.29
C LEU A 32 -7.52 -18.35 -10.30
N ALA A 33 -8.72 -18.72 -9.85
CA ALA A 33 -9.84 -17.80 -9.69
C ALA A 33 -9.49 -16.66 -8.73
N HIS A 34 -8.93 -16.97 -7.56
CA HIS A 34 -8.50 -15.96 -6.60
C HIS A 34 -7.44 -15.00 -7.16
N ALA A 35 -6.40 -15.53 -7.82
CA ALA A 35 -5.37 -14.70 -8.44
C ALA A 35 -5.96 -13.81 -9.54
N HIS A 36 -6.85 -14.35 -10.37
CA HIS A 36 -7.54 -13.59 -11.40
C HIS A 36 -8.39 -12.46 -10.80
N ASP A 37 -9.13 -12.73 -9.73
CA ASP A 37 -9.96 -11.72 -9.03
C ASP A 37 -9.11 -10.59 -8.44
N LEU A 38 -7.94 -10.90 -7.87
CA LEU A 38 -7.02 -9.91 -7.35
C LEU A 38 -6.43 -9.03 -8.46
N VAL A 39 -6.02 -9.63 -9.58
CA VAL A 39 -5.50 -8.90 -10.74
C VAL A 39 -6.58 -8.02 -11.36
N ALA A 40 -7.78 -8.55 -11.59
CA ALA A 40 -8.92 -7.80 -12.12
C ALA A 40 -9.25 -6.61 -11.21
N THR A 41 -9.37 -6.85 -9.90
CA THR A 41 -9.66 -5.77 -8.94
C THR A 41 -8.58 -4.68 -8.96
N SER A 42 -7.30 -5.06 -9.06
CA SER A 42 -6.18 -4.13 -9.09
C SER A 42 -6.17 -3.31 -10.37
N ARG A 43 -6.43 -3.95 -11.51
CA ARG A 43 -6.53 -3.30 -12.83
C ARG A 43 -7.67 -2.28 -12.85
N ASP A 44 -8.87 -2.68 -12.39
CA ASP A 44 -10.03 -1.79 -12.37
C ASP A 44 -9.79 -0.58 -11.47
N PHE A 45 -9.22 -0.81 -10.28
CA PHE A 45 -8.88 0.28 -9.36
C PHE A 45 -7.88 1.26 -9.98
N ARG A 46 -6.80 0.76 -10.61
CA ARG A 46 -5.81 1.58 -11.30
C ARG A 46 -6.42 2.36 -12.47
N ASN A 47 -7.28 1.72 -13.26
CA ASN A 47 -7.93 2.37 -14.42
C ASN A 47 -8.77 3.57 -13.97
N ARG A 48 -9.54 3.42 -12.89
CA ARG A 48 -10.34 4.52 -12.32
C ARG A 48 -9.45 5.69 -11.87
N LEU A 49 -8.35 5.39 -11.17
CA LEU A 49 -7.38 6.41 -10.78
C LEU A 49 -6.80 7.15 -12.00
N PHE A 50 -6.47 6.41 -13.07
CA PHE A 50 -5.93 6.98 -14.30
C PHE A 50 -6.96 7.84 -15.06
N HIS A 51 -8.24 7.50 -14.97
CA HIS A 51 -9.32 8.28 -15.56
C HIS A 51 -9.85 9.40 -14.65
N HIS A 52 -9.15 9.69 -13.54
CA HIS A 52 -9.58 10.68 -12.54
C HIS A 52 -10.99 10.42 -11.97
N GLU A 53 -11.43 9.16 -11.99
CA GLU A 53 -12.67 8.78 -11.35
C GLU A 53 -12.50 8.68 -9.83
N PRO A 54 -13.57 8.96 -9.06
CA PRO A 54 -13.54 8.77 -7.61
C PRO A 54 -13.22 7.33 -7.23
N ALA A 55 -11.99 7.09 -6.74
CA ALA A 55 -11.50 5.76 -6.40
C ALA A 55 -12.32 5.06 -5.30
N TRP A 56 -12.96 5.85 -4.44
CA TRP A 56 -13.81 5.38 -3.33
C TRP A 56 -15.26 5.06 -3.74
N LYS A 57 -15.69 5.43 -4.95
CA LYS A 57 -17.10 5.28 -5.34
C LYS A 57 -17.43 3.79 -5.53
N ARG A 58 -18.31 3.27 -4.67
CA ARG A 58 -18.93 1.94 -4.67
C ARG A 58 -20.33 2.08 -4.05
N TYR A 59 -21.25 1.18 -4.37
CA TYR A 59 -22.52 1.07 -3.65
C TYR A 59 -22.28 0.84 -2.14
N GLY A 60 -22.95 1.63 -1.30
CA GLY A 60 -22.85 1.54 0.16
C GLY A 60 -21.74 2.39 0.80
N VAL A 61 -20.98 3.18 0.05
CA VAL A 61 -20.05 4.17 0.62
C VAL A 61 -20.79 5.48 0.85
N LEU A 62 -21.17 5.75 2.10
CA LEU A 62 -22.00 6.90 2.47
C LEU A 62 -21.25 7.94 3.32
N SER A 63 -20.09 7.55 3.87
CA SER A 63 -19.30 8.40 4.76
C SER A 63 -17.80 8.37 4.44
N GLU A 64 -17.05 9.36 4.94
CA GLU A 64 -15.58 9.38 4.85
C GLU A 64 -14.92 8.10 5.40
N PRO A 65 -15.29 7.56 6.58
CA PRO A 65 -14.70 6.31 7.06
C PRO A 65 -15.01 5.12 6.15
N ASP A 66 -16.20 5.04 5.53
CA ASP A 66 -16.51 3.98 4.57
C ASP A 66 -15.61 4.07 3.33
N ALA A 67 -15.38 5.28 2.84
CA ALA A 67 -14.49 5.53 1.70
C ALA A 67 -13.05 5.14 2.03
N LEU A 68 -12.55 5.53 3.19
CA LEU A 68 -11.21 5.18 3.66
C LEU A 68 -11.04 3.67 3.86
N GLN A 69 -12.05 3.01 4.45
CA GLN A 69 -12.07 1.57 4.61
C GLN A 69 -12.03 0.88 3.24
N HIS A 70 -12.82 1.36 2.27
CA HIS A 70 -12.82 0.81 0.93
C HIS A 70 -11.45 0.94 0.24
N LEU A 71 -10.77 2.08 0.39
CA LEU A 71 -9.42 2.26 -0.17
C LEU A 71 -8.40 1.33 0.50
N ARG A 72 -8.48 1.15 1.82
CA ARG A 72 -7.63 0.21 2.57
C ARG A 72 -7.83 -1.24 2.14
N GLU A 73 -9.08 -1.66 1.89
CA GLU A 73 -9.37 -2.98 1.33
C GLU A 73 -8.71 -3.19 -0.04
N LYS A 74 -8.67 -2.16 -0.89
CA LYS A 74 -7.99 -2.23 -2.19
C LYS A 74 -6.47 -2.37 -2.02
N ILE A 75 -5.86 -1.65 -1.09
CA ILE A 75 -4.46 -1.83 -0.74
C ILE A 75 -4.20 -3.27 -0.28
N GLY A 76 -5.03 -3.80 0.63
CA GLY A 76 -4.89 -5.18 1.12
C GLY A 76 -5.00 -6.24 0.02
N LYS A 77 -5.82 -6.01 -1.01
CA LYS A 77 -5.89 -6.89 -2.19
C LYS A 77 -4.61 -6.85 -3.02
N VAL A 78 -4.01 -5.67 -3.20
CA VAL A 78 -2.71 -5.53 -3.89
C VAL A 78 -1.61 -6.20 -3.07
N GLU A 79 -1.61 -6.04 -1.75
CA GLU A 79 -0.68 -6.73 -0.84
C GLU A 79 -0.83 -8.26 -0.95
N SER A 80 -2.07 -8.75 -0.97
CA SER A 80 -2.36 -10.18 -1.14
C SER A 80 -1.84 -10.71 -2.48
N LEU A 81 -2.00 -9.95 -3.56
CA LEU A 81 -1.46 -10.30 -4.88
C LEU A 81 0.07 -10.37 -4.87
N LEU A 82 0.73 -9.41 -4.24
CA LEU A 82 2.19 -9.37 -4.12
C LEU A 82 2.73 -10.53 -3.28
N ALA A 83 2.03 -10.86 -2.18
CA ALA A 83 2.34 -12.00 -1.36
C ALA A 83 2.28 -13.29 -2.18
N LEU A 84 1.23 -13.49 -2.98
CA LEU A 84 1.06 -14.69 -3.82
C LEU A 84 2.22 -14.90 -4.79
N ILE A 85 2.78 -13.82 -5.34
CA ILE A 85 3.96 -13.89 -6.21
C ILE A 85 5.17 -14.34 -5.38
N HIS A 86 5.53 -13.58 -4.34
CA HIS A 86 6.60 -13.94 -3.42
C HIS A 86 6.52 -13.10 -2.14
N PRO A 87 6.59 -13.69 -0.92
CA PRO A 87 6.45 -12.95 0.32
C PRO A 87 7.53 -11.87 0.53
N GLU A 88 8.72 -12.05 -0.07
CA GLU A 88 9.80 -11.05 -0.03
C GLU A 88 9.39 -9.72 -0.67
N ASN A 89 8.48 -9.71 -1.64
CA ASN A 89 7.99 -8.47 -2.25
C ASN A 89 7.35 -7.57 -1.20
N LEU A 90 6.54 -8.13 -0.30
CA LEU A 90 5.95 -7.37 0.80
C LEU A 90 7.03 -6.86 1.76
N ARG A 91 8.02 -7.70 2.09
CA ARG A 91 9.12 -7.32 2.98
C ARG A 91 9.91 -6.14 2.43
N LEU A 92 10.23 -6.15 1.14
CA LEU A 92 10.94 -5.06 0.46
C LEU A 92 10.09 -3.78 0.40
N LEU A 93 8.80 -3.88 0.04
CA LEU A 93 7.92 -2.73 -0.02
C LEU A 93 7.65 -2.12 1.36
N GLN A 94 7.61 -2.94 2.40
CA GLN A 94 7.49 -2.48 3.78
C GLN A 94 8.78 -1.80 4.27
N ALA A 95 9.96 -2.39 3.97
CA ALA A 95 11.26 -1.80 4.30
C ALA A 95 11.48 -0.46 3.60
N ASN A 96 11.03 -0.31 2.35
CA ASN A 96 11.10 0.93 1.59
C ASN A 96 10.00 1.95 1.96
N GLY A 97 9.14 1.64 2.92
CA GLY A 97 8.07 2.53 3.38
C GLY A 97 6.91 2.72 2.40
N LEU A 98 6.86 1.99 1.29
CA LEU A 98 5.82 2.16 0.26
C LEU A 98 4.44 1.73 0.75
N LEU A 99 4.34 0.61 1.48
CA LEU A 99 3.07 0.19 2.09
C LEU A 99 2.63 1.19 3.16
N ARG A 100 3.58 1.63 3.99
CA ARG A 100 3.35 2.65 5.02
C ARG A 100 2.81 3.95 4.40
N ASP A 101 3.40 4.42 3.30
CA ASP A 101 2.97 5.61 2.57
C ASP A 101 1.58 5.42 1.94
N ALA A 102 1.29 4.26 1.36
CA ALA A 102 -0.02 3.96 0.78
C ALA A 102 -1.14 3.99 1.84
N HIS A 103 -0.88 3.41 3.02
CA HIS A 103 -1.82 3.45 4.14
C HIS A 103 -2.00 4.85 4.72
N ARG A 104 -0.92 5.66 4.77
CA ARG A 104 -1.02 7.08 5.17
C ARG A 104 -1.89 7.88 4.21
N ALA A 105 -1.69 7.67 2.90
CA ALA A 105 -2.47 8.34 1.86
C ALA A 105 -3.98 8.09 2.02
N CYS A 106 -4.33 6.90 2.54
CA CYS A 106 -5.70 6.51 2.87
C CYS A 106 -6.01 6.75 4.36
N SER A 107 -5.73 7.97 4.85
CA SER A 107 -6.11 8.41 6.20
C SER A 107 -6.87 9.74 6.15
N SER A 108 -7.76 9.94 7.13
CA SER A 108 -8.53 11.19 7.28
C SER A 108 -7.62 12.39 7.51
N ALA A 109 -6.51 12.20 8.24
CA ALA A 109 -5.49 13.23 8.44
C ALA A 109 -4.90 13.70 7.11
N GLU A 110 -4.61 12.78 6.19
CA GLU A 110 -4.04 13.11 4.89
C GLU A 110 -5.07 13.77 3.96
N ILE A 111 -6.32 13.31 3.96
CA ILE A 111 -7.41 13.97 3.24
C ILE A 111 -7.56 15.43 3.71
N ARG A 112 -7.62 15.65 5.03
CA ARG A 112 -7.69 16.99 5.62
C ARG A 112 -6.49 17.85 5.25
N ARG A 113 -5.29 17.25 5.15
CA ARG A 113 -4.08 17.95 4.69
C ARG A 113 -4.22 18.46 3.26
N PHE A 114 -4.71 17.64 2.34
CA PHE A 114 -4.96 18.05 0.95
C PHE A 114 -6.11 19.04 0.82
N GLN A 115 -7.05 19.06 1.76
CA GLN A 115 -8.11 20.09 1.86
C GLN A 115 -7.65 21.38 2.54
N HIS A 116 -6.37 21.50 2.91
CA HIS A 116 -5.82 22.63 3.69
C HIS A 116 -6.46 22.83 5.08
N LEU A 117 -7.09 21.79 5.62
CA LEU A 117 -7.70 21.76 6.96
C LEU A 117 -6.79 21.13 8.02
N ALA A 118 -5.52 20.89 7.71
CA ALA A 118 -4.56 20.34 8.65
C ALA A 118 -4.28 21.31 9.81
N ARG A 119 -4.27 20.77 11.03
CA ARG A 119 -3.87 21.52 12.23
C ARG A 119 -2.41 21.93 12.09
N THR A 120 -2.17 23.23 12.21
CA THR A 120 -0.81 23.77 12.15
C THR A 120 -0.24 23.89 13.56
N HIS A 121 0.93 23.31 13.78
CA HIS A 121 1.67 23.41 15.04
C HIS A 121 2.64 24.59 14.97
N GLN A 122 2.65 25.43 16.02
CA GLN A 122 3.63 26.50 16.14
C GLN A 122 4.92 25.92 16.72
N VAL A 123 6.04 26.21 16.07
CA VAL A 123 7.36 25.73 16.47
C VAL A 123 8.21 26.94 16.80
N ASN A 124 8.53 27.12 18.08
CA ASN A 124 9.31 28.27 18.55
C ASN A 124 10.80 27.91 18.66
N SER A 125 11.12 26.64 18.88
CA SER A 125 12.49 26.11 19.00
C SER A 125 12.66 24.78 18.25
N MET A 126 13.91 24.41 17.96
CA MET A 126 14.24 23.08 17.42
C MET A 126 13.85 21.95 18.39
N ASP A 127 13.88 22.20 19.70
CA ASP A 127 13.43 21.23 20.71
C ASP A 127 11.91 20.98 20.62
N ASP A 128 11.14 21.97 20.17
CA ASP A 128 9.70 21.82 19.93
C ASP A 128 9.40 20.92 18.73
N LEU A 129 10.38 20.64 17.86
CA LEU A 129 10.22 19.73 16.73
C LEU A 129 10.34 18.25 17.12
N THR A 130 10.99 17.93 18.24
CA THR A 130 11.30 16.55 18.60
C THR A 130 10.02 15.75 18.89
N ALA A 131 9.08 16.34 19.63
CA ALA A 131 7.82 15.67 19.98
C ALA A 131 6.87 15.50 18.77
N PRO A 132 6.62 16.52 17.92
CA PRO A 132 5.90 16.36 16.66
C PRO A 132 6.58 15.37 15.70
N ALA A 133 7.91 15.38 15.58
CA ALA A 133 8.62 14.45 14.72
C ALA A 133 8.48 13.00 15.21
N ALA A 134 8.59 12.75 16.52
CA ALA A 134 8.35 11.44 17.12
C ALA A 134 6.90 10.97 16.93
N CYS A 135 5.94 11.90 17.03
CA CYS A 135 4.53 11.63 16.76
C CYS A 135 4.30 11.23 15.29
N CYS A 136 4.83 12.01 14.34
CA CYS A 136 4.79 11.69 12.91
C CYS A 136 5.40 10.32 12.59
N ALA A 137 6.48 9.95 13.28
CA ALA A 137 7.14 8.66 13.11
C ALA A 137 6.28 7.50 13.60
N ARG A 138 5.68 7.64 14.80
CA ARG A 138 4.87 6.59 15.43
C ARG A 138 3.53 6.40 14.71
N GLU A 139 2.85 7.48 14.39
CA GLU A 139 1.49 7.45 13.83
C GLU A 139 1.48 7.46 12.31
N ASN A 140 2.65 7.59 11.68
CA ASN A 140 2.79 7.70 10.23
C ASN A 140 1.91 8.82 9.66
N THR A 141 2.00 9.99 10.28
CA THR A 141 1.26 11.21 9.91
C THR A 141 2.20 12.29 9.39
N ILE A 142 1.67 13.25 8.65
CA ILE A 142 2.39 14.47 8.26
C ILE A 142 1.75 15.63 9.01
N LEU A 143 2.56 16.35 9.78
CA LEU A 143 2.12 17.52 10.52
C LEU A 143 2.55 18.79 9.78
N ALA A 144 1.63 19.75 9.68
CA ALA A 144 1.95 21.10 9.24
C ALA A 144 2.52 21.89 10.42
N ALA A 145 3.64 22.55 10.20
CA ALA A 145 4.30 23.39 11.19
C ALA A 145 4.50 24.82 10.65
N GLN A 146 4.53 25.77 11.57
CA GLN A 146 4.79 27.18 11.31
C GLN A 146 5.81 27.73 12.28
N THR A 147 6.75 28.53 11.76
CA THR A 147 7.59 29.37 12.60
C THR A 147 6.90 30.71 12.88
N PRO A 148 6.97 31.23 14.12
CA PRO A 148 6.41 32.54 14.45
C PRO A 148 7.25 33.71 13.93
N GLN A 149 8.50 33.45 13.57
CA GLN A 149 9.45 34.45 13.09
C GLN A 149 9.02 34.98 11.71
N ARG A 150 9.20 36.29 11.46
CA ARG A 150 8.95 36.87 10.13
C ARG A 150 10.17 36.65 9.22
N PRO A 151 10.00 36.16 7.98
CA PRO A 151 8.74 35.75 7.36
C PRO A 151 8.22 34.42 7.91
N GLN A 152 6.90 34.32 8.13
CA GLN A 152 6.27 33.09 8.62
C GLN A 152 6.48 31.97 7.60
N GLN A 153 7.25 30.95 7.97
CA GLN A 153 7.51 29.81 7.10
C GLN A 153 6.60 28.65 7.49
N ARG A 154 5.84 28.15 6.50
CA ARG A 154 5.05 26.92 6.62
C ARG A 154 5.87 25.76 6.07
N PHE A 155 6.05 24.72 6.86
CA PHE A 155 6.74 23.51 6.43
C PHE A 155 6.00 22.26 6.91
N LEU A 156 6.35 21.11 6.34
CA LEU A 156 5.78 19.82 6.69
C LEU A 156 6.81 18.98 7.44
N ILE A 157 6.41 18.44 8.59
CA ILE A 157 7.20 17.48 9.34
C ILE A 157 6.79 16.09 8.90
N ARG A 158 7.73 15.37 8.30
CA ARG A 158 7.59 13.98 7.90
C ARG A 158 8.65 13.16 8.63
N SER A 159 8.27 11.99 9.13
CA SER A 159 9.26 11.00 9.55
C SER A 159 10.00 10.44 8.34
N PRO A 160 11.31 10.12 8.48
CA PRO A 160 11.99 9.28 7.51
C PRO A 160 11.28 7.92 7.35
#